data_AF-A0A9P3AX27-F1
#
_entry.id   AF-A0A9P3AX27-F1
#
_cell.length_a   1.000
_cell.length_b   1.000
_cell.length_c   1.000
_cell.angle_alpha   90.00
_cell.angle_beta   90.00
_cell.angle_gamma   90.00
#
_symmetry.space_group_name_H-M   'P 1'
#
loop_
_entity.id
_entity.type
_entity.pdbx_description
1 polymer ?
#
loop_
_entity_poly.entity_id
_entity_poly.type
_entity_poly.pdbx_seq_one_letter_code
_entity_poly.pdbx_strand_id
1 'polypeptide(L)'
;MSSFLIRLRDEFFGEKKKSSAQTAKERLQIVIAHGHDDGHAPAQPVFFKEMQRELLAVISKYYGVEVNPDDIKIQFDRQDNLDVLAVNIVLPEHLN
;
A
#
# COMPACT_ATOMS: atom_id res chain seq x y z
N MET A 1 11.93 6.63 -17.48
CA MET A 1 11.62 6.33 -16.07
C MET A 1 10.12 6.16 -15.96
N SER A 2 9.67 5.03 -15.41
CA SER A 2 8.26 4.61 -15.42
C SER A 2 7.33 5.70 -14.85
N SER A 3 6.32 6.08 -15.61
CA SER A 3 5.32 7.07 -15.23
C SER A 3 4.56 6.69 -13.95
N PHE A 4 4.47 5.39 -13.62
CA PHE A 4 3.84 4.90 -12.40
C PHE A 4 4.71 5.10 -11.17
N LEU A 5 6.01 4.77 -11.24
CA LEU A 5 6.93 4.99 -10.13
C LEU A 5 7.11 6.47 -9.79
N ILE A 6 7.09 7.33 -10.80
CA ILE A 6 7.11 8.80 -10.59
C ILE A 6 5.83 9.25 -9.88
N ARG A 7 4.66 8.75 -10.31
CA ARG A 7 3.38 9.03 -9.63
C ARG A 7 3.37 8.50 -8.20
N LEU A 8 3.81 7.27 -7.96
CA LEU A 8 3.90 6.70 -6.63
C LEU A 8 4.84 7.51 -5.74
N ARG A 9 6.01 7.91 -6.25
CA ARG A 9 6.92 8.78 -5.50
C ARG A 9 6.22 10.07 -5.10
N ASP A 10 5.51 10.72 -6.01
CA ASP A 10 4.87 12.00 -5.74
C ASP A 10 3.61 11.85 -4.84
N GLU A 11 2.87 10.74 -4.94
CA GLU A 11 1.70 10.43 -4.12
C GLU A 11 2.06 9.95 -2.70
N PHE A 12 3.17 9.21 -2.55
CA PHE A 12 3.62 8.64 -1.29
C PHE A 12 4.62 9.54 -0.55
N PHE A 13 5.55 10.17 -1.27
CA PHE A 13 6.67 10.92 -0.70
C PHE A 13 6.71 12.40 -1.13
N GLY A 14 5.78 12.86 -1.96
CA GLY A 14 5.65 14.27 -2.29
C GLY A 14 5.26 15.13 -1.09
N GLU A 15 5.71 16.39 -1.06
CA GLU A 15 5.39 17.33 0.02
C GLU A 15 3.87 17.51 0.16
N LYS A 16 3.29 16.93 1.23
CA LYS A 16 1.88 17.15 1.58
C LYS A 16 1.72 18.61 2.02
N LYS A 17 1.05 19.43 1.19
CA LYS A 17 0.63 20.79 1.57
C LYS A 17 -0.11 20.71 2.91
N LYS A 18 0.44 21.37 3.94
CA LYS A 18 -0.06 21.36 5.31
C LYS A 18 -1.52 21.78 5.33
N SER A 19 -2.44 20.82 5.43
CA SER A 19 -3.83 21.11 5.74
C SER A 19 -3.95 21.27 7.24
N SER A 20 -4.40 22.44 7.68
CA SER A 20 -4.50 22.88 9.07
C SER A 20 -5.61 22.20 9.89
N ALA A 21 -6.17 21.09 9.40
CA ALA A 21 -7.09 20.23 10.15
C ALA A 21 -6.27 19.09 10.79
N GLN A 22 -5.61 19.41 11.88
CA GLN A 22 -4.68 18.54 12.61
C GLN A 22 -5.41 17.57 13.54
N THR A 23 -6.40 16.86 13.00
CA THR A 23 -6.98 15.64 13.58
C THR A 23 -6.75 14.57 12.52
N ALA A 24 -5.48 14.20 12.36
CA ALA A 24 -5.01 13.44 11.21
C ALA A 24 -4.76 12.00 11.63
N LYS A 25 -5.76 11.16 11.38
CA LYS A 25 -5.64 9.70 11.30
C LYS A 25 -4.28 9.29 10.75
N GLU A 26 -3.57 8.45 11.50
CA GLU A 26 -2.28 7.92 11.06
C GLU A 26 -2.46 7.15 9.74
N ARG A 27 -1.46 7.24 8.86
CA ARG A 27 -1.50 6.56 7.56
C ARG A 27 -0.24 5.73 7.40
N LEU A 28 -0.44 4.43 7.21
CA LEU A 28 0.64 3.51 6.86
C LEU A 28 0.68 3.37 5.34
N GLN A 29 1.86 3.59 4.76
CA GLN A 29 2.07 3.49 3.32
C GLN A 29 3.20 2.49 3.05
N ILE A 30 2.93 1.43 2.27
CA ILE A 30 3.89 0.36 1.94
C ILE A 30 3.99 0.26 0.43
N VAL A 31 5.22 0.20 -0.11
CA VAL A 31 5.47 -0.10 -1.53
C VAL A 31 6.37 -1.33 -1.60
N ILE A 32 5.91 -2.35 -2.33
CA ILE A 32 6.61 -3.61 -2.56
C ILE A 32 6.89 -3.69 -4.07
N ALA A 33 8.15 -3.86 -4.44
CA ALA A 33 8.55 -4.08 -5.82
C ALA A 33 9.20 -5.46 -5.92
N HIS A 34 8.68 -6.31 -6.78
CA HIS A 34 9.15 -7.67 -7.00
C HIS A 34 9.59 -7.81 -8.46
N GLY A 35 10.89 -8.10 -8.68
CA GLY A 35 11.43 -8.40 -10.00
C GLY A 35 11.31 -9.88 -10.30
N HIS A 36 10.89 -10.22 -11.51
CA HIS A 36 10.93 -11.58 -12.05
C HIS A 36 12.09 -11.70 -13.05
N ASP A 37 12.97 -12.67 -12.85
CA ASP A 37 14.01 -12.98 -13.84
C ASP A 37 13.44 -13.71 -15.07
N ASP A 38 12.29 -14.36 -14.91
CA ASP A 38 11.67 -15.21 -15.93
C ASP A 38 10.32 -14.62 -16.39
N GLY A 39 10.16 -14.36 -17.69
CA GLY A 39 8.99 -13.71 -18.31
C GLY A 39 7.66 -14.49 -18.28
N HIS A 40 7.49 -15.39 -17.31
CA HIS A 40 6.36 -16.33 -17.22
C HIS A 40 5.52 -16.16 -15.95
N ALA A 41 5.46 -14.95 -15.37
CA ALA A 41 4.60 -14.68 -14.23
C ALA A 41 3.12 -14.48 -14.64
N PRO A 42 2.15 -15.18 -14.03
CA PRO A 42 0.72 -15.03 -14.35
C PRO A 42 0.24 -13.58 -14.16
N ALA A 43 -0.68 -13.12 -15.02
CA ALA A 43 -1.16 -11.72 -15.18
C ALA A 43 -1.56 -11.01 -13.89
N GLN A 44 -2.01 -11.77 -12.89
CA GLN A 44 -2.23 -11.28 -11.54
C GLN A 44 -1.85 -12.42 -10.59
N PRO A 45 -0.77 -12.26 -9.82
CA PRO A 45 -0.42 -13.21 -8.80
C PRO A 45 -1.55 -13.35 -7.78
N VAL A 46 -2.06 -14.58 -7.65
CA VAL A 46 -3.16 -14.93 -6.74
C VAL A 46 -2.82 -14.55 -5.29
N PHE A 47 -1.52 -14.46 -4.97
CA PHE A 47 -1.02 -14.10 -3.64
C PHE A 47 -1.36 -12.69 -3.18
N PHE A 48 -1.72 -11.73 -4.06
CA PHE A 48 -2.00 -10.36 -3.60
C PHE A 48 -3.21 -10.27 -2.67
N LYS A 49 -4.26 -11.07 -2.93
CA LYS A 49 -5.42 -11.13 -2.04
C LYS A 49 -5.09 -11.78 -0.70
N GLU A 50 -4.16 -12.73 -0.69
CA GLU A 50 -3.67 -13.35 0.55
C GLU A 50 -2.80 -12.38 1.34
N MET A 51 -1.83 -11.74 0.69
CA MET A 51 -1.00 -10.68 1.29
C MET A 51 -1.83 -9.55 1.87
N GLN A 52 -2.89 -9.12 1.19
CA GLN A 52 -3.82 -8.11 1.72
C GLN A 52 -4.40 -8.55 3.06
N ARG A 53 -4.89 -9.80 3.15
CA ARG A 53 -5.48 -10.36 4.37
C ARG A 53 -4.44 -10.50 5.48
N GLU A 54 -3.24 -10.93 5.14
CA GLU A 54 -2.13 -11.06 6.11
C GLU A 54 -1.70 -9.70 6.65
N LEU A 55 -1.53 -8.70 5.77
CA LEU A 55 -1.20 -7.34 6.18
C LEU A 55 -2.29 -6.75 7.08
N LEU A 56 -3.58 -6.96 6.74
CA LEU A 56 -4.71 -6.57 7.61
C LEU A 56 -4.58 -7.19 9.00
N ALA A 57 -4.35 -8.50 9.06
CA ALA A 57 -4.26 -9.22 10.33
C ALA A 57 -3.06 -8.74 11.17
N VAL A 58 -1.90 -8.53 10.54
CA VAL A 58 -0.69 -8.02 11.19
C VAL A 58 -0.93 -6.61 11.72
N ILE A 59 -1.45 -5.70 10.89
CA ILE A 59 -1.66 -4.31 11.29
C ILE A 59 -2.71 -4.22 12.39
N SER A 60 -3.82 -4.95 12.26
CA SER A 60 -4.86 -4.97 13.30
C SER A 60 -4.32 -5.51 14.62
N LYS A 61 -3.44 -6.52 14.57
CA LYS A 61 -2.78 -7.09 15.75
C LYS A 61 -1.84 -6.10 16.44
N TYR A 62 -1.01 -5.36 15.67
CA TYR A 62 -0.01 -4.46 16.25
C TYR A 62 -0.57 -3.10 16.66
N TYR A 63 -1.62 -2.61 15.98
CA TYR A 63 -2.29 -1.37 16.33
C TYR A 63 -3.46 -1.54 17.31
N GLY A 64 -3.86 -2.79 17.61
CA GLY A 64 -4.93 -3.06 18.58
C GLY A 64 -6.33 -2.59 18.13
N VAL A 65 -6.48 -2.24 16.86
CA VAL A 65 -7.73 -1.76 16.25
C VAL A 65 -8.08 -2.62 15.04
N GLU A 66 -9.36 -2.95 14.90
CA GLU A 66 -9.84 -3.68 13.74
C GLU A 66 -9.86 -2.72 12.54
N VAL A 67 -8.97 -2.97 11.57
CA VAL A 67 -8.91 -2.17 10.34
C VAL A 67 -9.93 -2.73 9.35
N ASN A 68 -10.86 -1.88 8.90
CA ASN A 68 -11.81 -2.29 7.86
C ASN A 68 -11.03 -2.54 6.54
N PRO A 69 -11.26 -3.66 5.83
CA PRO A 69 -10.74 -3.86 4.48
C PRO A 69 -10.93 -2.66 3.54
N ASP A 70 -12.01 -1.89 3.71
CA ASP A 70 -12.31 -0.69 2.92
C ASP A 70 -11.33 0.48 3.18
N ASP A 71 -10.68 0.50 4.35
CA ASP A 71 -9.66 1.50 4.70
C ASP A 71 -8.28 1.18 4.06
N ILE A 72 -8.19 0.05 3.36
CA ILE A 72 -7.01 -0.38 2.64
C ILE A 72 -7.20 -0.18 1.14
N LYS A 73 -6.35 0.67 0.57
CA LYS A 73 -6.25 0.85 -0.88
C LYS A 73 -5.01 0.15 -1.38
N ILE A 74 -5.21 -0.82 -2.27
CA ILE A 74 -4.14 -1.54 -2.95
C ILE A 74 -4.14 -1.13 -4.41
N GLN A 75 -2.97 -0.74 -4.89
CA GLN A 75 -2.70 -0.52 -6.30
C GLN A 75 -1.65 -1.52 -6.74
N PHE A 76 -1.89 -2.17 -7.87
CA PHE A 76 -0.95 -3.08 -8.49
C PHE A 76 -0.66 -2.56 -9.89
N ASP A 77 0.62 -2.49 -10.24
CA ASP A 77 1.07 -2.22 -11.59
C ASP A 77 2.13 -3.24 -11.99
N ARG A 78 2.06 -3.67 -13.24
CA ARG A 78 3.02 -4.59 -13.84
C ARG A 78 3.66 -3.91 -15.02
N GLN A 79 4.98 -3.85 -15.01
CA GLN A 79 5.73 -3.33 -16.15
C GLN A 79 6.93 -4.22 -16.44
N ASP A 80 6.96 -4.77 -17.65
CA ASP A 80 7.98 -5.70 -18.13
C ASP A 80 8.15 -6.87 -17.15
N ASN A 81 9.24 -6.86 -16.37
CA ASN A 81 9.60 -7.87 -15.40
C ASN A 81 9.42 -7.40 -13.94
N LEU A 82 8.83 -6.23 -13.71
CA LEU A 82 8.66 -5.64 -12.39
C LEU A 82 7.18 -5.58 -12.01
N ASP A 83 6.86 -6.22 -10.89
CA ASP A 83 5.56 -6.15 -10.24
C ASP A 83 5.65 -5.18 -9.07
N VAL A 84 4.83 -4.13 -9.09
CA VAL A 84 4.80 -3.11 -8.05
C VAL A 84 3.44 -3.13 -7.36
N LEU A 85 3.46 -3.33 -6.05
CA LEU A 85 2.31 -3.29 -5.17
C LEU A 85 2.43 -2.09 -4.23
N ALA A 86 1.47 -1.19 -4.27
CA ALA A 86 1.40 -0.05 -3.38
C ALA A 86 0.16 -0.18 -2.49
N VAL A 87 0.38 -0.21 -1.18
CA VAL A 87 -0.66 -0.39 -0.16
C VAL A 87 -0.74 0.88 0.69
N ASN A 88 -1.93 1.48 0.76
CA ASN A 88 -2.24 2.66 1.55
C ASN A 88 -3.31 2.32 2.57
N ILE A 89 -3.03 2.55 3.85
CA ILE A 89 -3.90 2.15 4.95
C ILE A 89 -4.17 3.39 5.80
N VAL A 90 -5.44 3.69 5.99
CA VAL A 90 -5.86 4.71 6.94
C VAL A 90 -6.15 4.01 8.26
N LEU A 91 -5.37 4.34 9.28
CA LEU A 91 -5.58 3.79 10.60
C LEU A 91 -6.68 4.59 11.29
N PRO A 92 -7.65 3.95 11.97
CA PRO A 92 -8.62 4.65 12.78
C PRO A 92 -7.90 5.40 13.92
N GLU A 93 -8.41 6.59 14.28
CA GLU A 93 -7.91 7.33 15.45
C GLU A 93 -8.35 6.59 16.72
N HIS A 94 -7.41 6.38 17.67
CA HIS A 94 -7.46 5.80 19.03
C HIS A 94 -6.45 4.63 19.17
N LEU A 95 -5.61 4.50 20.21
CA LEU A 95 -5.41 5.21 21.49
C LEU A 95 -3.97 5.04 22.00
N ASN A 96 -3.35 6.15 22.43
CA ASN A 96 -2.76 6.26 23.77
C ASN A 96 -3.20 7.61 24.35
#